data_AF-A0A183G0A7-F1
#
_entry.id   AF-A0A183G0A7-F1
#
_cell.length_a   1.000
_cell.length_b   1.000
_cell.length_c   1.000
_cell.angle_alpha   90.00
_cell.angle_beta   90.00
_cell.angle_gamma   90.00
#
_symmetry.space_group_name_H-M   'P 1'
#
loop_
_entity.id
_entity.type
_entity.pdbx_description
1 polymer ?
#
loop_
_entity_poly.entity_id
_entity_poly.type
_entity_poly.pdbx_seq_one_letter_code
_entity_poly.pdbx_strand_id
1 'polypeptide(L)'
;MFGLKLNLMKTEYLTTDVNESGSIKINGTELARASVFKYLGSAIASDGGLVVEVNSRVSAAWSKWRSLTGVLCERKHLKWKIYSRAAGSKLRRSVFACD
;
A
#
# COMPACT_ATOMS: atom_id res chain seq x y z
N MET A 1 -30.40 -26.78 -11.71
CA MET A 1 -30.28 -25.58 -10.84
C MET A 1 -28.81 -25.35 -10.58
N PHE A 2 -28.23 -24.29 -11.14
CA PHE A 2 -26.81 -23.97 -10.92
C PHE A 2 -26.73 -22.99 -9.75
N GLY A 3 -25.99 -23.35 -8.72
CA GLY A 3 -25.80 -22.55 -7.52
C GLY A 3 -24.31 -22.40 -7.20
N LEU A 4 -23.96 -21.33 -6.52
CA LEU A 4 -22.61 -21.13 -6.02
C LEU A 4 -22.38 -22.03 -4.80
N LYS A 5 -21.29 -22.80 -4.81
CA LYS A 5 -20.86 -23.61 -3.67
C LYS A 5 -19.74 -22.87 -2.94
N LEU A 6 -19.96 -22.62 -1.66
CA LEU A 6 -19.01 -21.93 -0.80
C LEU A 6 -17.89 -22.90 -0.36
N ASN A 7 -16.64 -22.43 -0.42
CA ASN A 7 -15.48 -23.22 0.02
C ASN A 7 -15.08 -22.77 1.42
N LEU A 8 -15.45 -23.54 2.43
CA LEU A 8 -15.21 -23.23 3.84
C LEU A 8 -13.72 -23.12 4.20
N MET A 9 -12.84 -23.83 3.49
CA MET A 9 -11.40 -23.79 3.73
C MET A 9 -10.75 -22.49 3.20
N LYS A 10 -11.42 -21.77 2.29
CA LYS A 10 -10.94 -20.54 1.67
C LYS A 10 -11.72 -19.30 2.09
N THR A 11 -12.84 -19.49 2.77
CA THR A 11 -13.72 -18.38 3.13
C THR A 11 -13.37 -17.92 4.53
N GLU A 12 -13.15 -16.63 4.67
CA GLU A 12 -12.90 -15.96 5.95
C GLU A 12 -13.99 -14.90 6.13
N TYR A 13 -14.25 -14.52 7.38
CA TYR A 13 -15.16 -13.42 7.69
C TYR A 13 -14.45 -12.37 8.53
N LEU A 14 -14.95 -11.14 8.45
CA LEU A 14 -14.54 -10.03 9.29
C LEU A 14 -15.79 -9.47 9.95
N THR A 15 -15.70 -9.23 11.25
CA THR A 15 -16.74 -8.52 12.00
C THR A 15 -16.16 -7.26 12.64
N THR A 16 -16.93 -6.18 12.63
CA THR A 16 -16.55 -4.88 13.18
C THR A 16 -17.14 -4.62 14.55
N ASP A 17 -18.07 -5.46 14.98
CA ASP A 17 -18.77 -5.28 16.23
C ASP A 17 -17.96 -5.90 17.38
N VAL A 18 -17.84 -5.15 18.47
CA VAL A 18 -17.01 -5.54 19.63
C VAL A 18 -17.75 -6.54 20.53
N ASN A 19 -19.05 -6.79 20.27
CA ASN A 19 -19.94 -7.51 21.18
C ASN A 19 -20.30 -8.93 20.72
N GLU A 20 -20.13 -9.25 19.44
CA GLU A 20 -20.28 -10.59 18.87
C GLU A 20 -18.93 -11.32 18.98
N SER A 21 -18.71 -11.83 20.18
CA SER A 21 -17.76 -12.94 20.44
C SER A 21 -18.23 -14.27 19.81
N GLY A 22 -19.29 -14.24 18.99
CA GLY A 22 -19.78 -15.38 18.25
C GLY A 22 -18.85 -15.76 17.10
N SER A 23 -18.54 -17.05 17.00
CA SER A 23 -17.92 -17.60 15.80
C SER A 23 -18.98 -18.01 14.78
N ILE A 24 -18.79 -17.59 13.53
CA ILE A 24 -19.70 -17.96 12.44
C ILE A 24 -19.44 -19.42 12.08
N LYS A 25 -20.47 -20.27 12.28
CA LYS A 25 -20.43 -21.69 11.94
C LYS A 25 -21.34 -21.98 10.76
N ILE A 26 -20.79 -22.59 9.71
CA ILE A 26 -21.55 -23.04 8.54
C ILE A 26 -21.42 -24.56 8.49
N ASN A 27 -22.56 -25.28 8.52
CA ASN A 27 -22.61 -26.75 8.56
C ASN A 27 -21.73 -27.37 9.65
N GLY A 28 -21.66 -26.74 10.83
CA GLY A 28 -20.84 -27.20 11.96
C GLY A 28 -19.34 -26.92 11.83
N THR A 29 -18.88 -26.39 10.69
CA THR A 29 -17.49 -25.94 10.52
C THR A 29 -17.38 -24.47 10.90
N GLU A 30 -16.42 -24.14 11.76
CA GLU A 30 -16.14 -22.78 12.18
C GLU A 30 -15.31 -22.06 11.12
N LEU A 31 -15.74 -20.87 10.74
CA LEU A 31 -15.07 -20.05 9.74
C LEU A 31 -13.91 -19.29 10.40
N ALA A 32 -12.82 -19.06 9.67
CA ALA A 32 -11.70 -18.27 10.18
C ALA A 32 -12.07 -16.78 10.21
N ARG A 33 -11.74 -16.11 11.33
CA ARG A 33 -11.93 -14.66 11.50
C ARG A 33 -10.68 -13.92 11.02
N ALA A 34 -10.85 -13.03 10.05
CA ALA A 34 -9.79 -12.15 9.56
C ALA A 34 -9.77 -10.83 10.35
N SER A 35 -8.57 -10.31 10.62
CA SER A 35 -8.37 -8.98 11.23
C SER A 35 -8.39 -7.86 10.19
N VAL A 36 -7.96 -8.16 8.96
CA VAL A 36 -7.97 -7.23 7.83
C VAL A 36 -8.49 -7.97 6.61
N PHE A 37 -9.51 -7.40 5.97
CA PHE A 37 -10.11 -7.96 4.77
C PHE A 37 -10.01 -6.98 3.61
N LYS A 38 -9.67 -7.48 2.41
CA LYS A 38 -9.69 -6.67 1.19
C LYS A 38 -11.01 -6.87 0.46
N TYR A 39 -11.82 -5.81 0.42
CA TYR A 39 -13.08 -5.79 -0.30
C TYR A 39 -13.04 -4.74 -1.41
N LEU A 40 -13.26 -5.18 -2.65
CA LEU A 40 -13.30 -4.30 -3.84
C LEU A 40 -12.09 -3.36 -3.99
N GLY A 41 -10.93 -3.74 -3.44
CA GLY A 41 -9.70 -2.95 -3.47
C GLY A 41 -9.45 -2.08 -2.23
N SER A 42 -10.42 -1.94 -1.33
CA SER A 42 -10.24 -1.29 -0.02
C SER A 42 -9.90 -2.32 1.06
N ALA A 43 -9.07 -1.92 2.02
CA ALA A 43 -8.68 -2.77 3.15
C ALA A 43 -9.45 -2.34 4.39
N ILE A 44 -10.31 -3.21 4.90
CA ILE A 44 -11.15 -2.96 6.08
C ILE A 44 -10.55 -3.73 7.25
N ALA A 45 -10.34 -3.05 8.38
CA ALA A 45 -9.87 -3.67 9.61
C ALA A 45 -11.04 -3.98 10.56
N SER A 46 -10.89 -5.03 11.36
CA SER A 46 -11.91 -5.50 12.30
C SER A 46 -12.19 -4.52 13.45
N ASP A 47 -11.27 -3.60 13.73
CA ASP A 47 -11.44 -2.50 14.69
C ASP A 47 -12.20 -1.29 14.08
N GLY A 48 -12.66 -1.41 12.82
CA GLY A 48 -13.23 -0.30 12.06
C GLY A 48 -12.18 0.74 11.64
N GLY A 49 -10.90 0.48 11.87
CA GLY A 49 -9.80 1.37 11.58
C GLY A 49 -9.50 1.46 10.08
N LEU A 50 -9.25 2.69 9.61
CA LEU A 50 -8.82 2.95 8.24
C LEU A 50 -7.29 3.04 8.09
N VAL A 51 -6.54 2.88 9.19
CA VAL A 51 -5.08 3.07 9.24
C VAL A 51 -4.36 2.19 8.22
N VAL A 52 -4.78 0.93 8.09
CA VAL A 52 -4.18 -0.03 7.15
C VAL A 52 -4.39 0.43 5.70
N GLU A 53 -5.60 0.85 5.35
CA GLU A 53 -5.90 1.37 4.02
C GLU A 53 -5.13 2.67 3.73
N VAL A 54 -5.14 3.62 4.67
CA VAL A 54 -4.44 4.90 4.54
C VAL A 54 -2.94 4.67 4.33
N ASN A 55 -2.31 3.84 5.15
CA ASN A 55 -0.88 3.52 5.01
C ASN A 55 -0.57 2.85 3.67
N SER A 56 -1.46 1.98 3.18
CA SER A 56 -1.28 1.34 1.87
C SER A 56 -1.32 2.36 0.73
N ARG A 57 -2.25 3.33 0.78
CA ARG A 57 -2.38 4.39 -0.23
C ARG A 57 -1.21 5.37 -0.17
N VAL A 58 -0.79 5.78 1.03
CA VAL A 58 0.37 6.64 1.24
C VAL A 58 1.63 5.96 0.70
N SER A 59 1.83 4.68 1.00
CA SER A 59 2.98 3.91 0.51
C SER A 59 2.98 3.76 -1.01
N ALA A 60 1.81 3.55 -1.62
CA ALA A 60 1.66 3.49 -3.07
C ALA A 60 1.98 4.85 -3.72
N ALA A 61 1.43 5.94 -3.19
CA ALA A 61 1.70 7.29 -3.66
C ALA A 61 3.19 7.64 -3.52
N TRP A 62 3.80 7.32 -2.38
CA TRP A 62 5.22 7.54 -2.12
C TRP A 62 6.12 6.74 -3.06
N SER A 63 5.75 5.49 -3.34
CA SER A 63 6.47 4.65 -4.31
C SER A 63 6.39 5.23 -5.72
N LYS A 64 5.22 5.78 -6.11
CA LYS A 64 5.06 6.44 -7.40
C LYS A 64 5.83 7.76 -7.48
N TRP A 65 5.84 8.55 -6.41
CA TRP A 65 6.65 9.76 -6.28
C TRP A 65 8.13 9.45 -6.50
N ARG A 66 8.69 8.48 -5.76
CA ARG A 66 10.09 8.06 -5.90
C ARG A 66 10.46 7.57 -7.28
N SER A 67 9.54 6.87 -7.96
CA SER A 67 9.74 6.45 -9.35
C SER A 67 9.84 7.64 -10.31
N LEU A 68 9.05 8.69 -10.11
CA LEU A 68 9.10 9.90 -10.94
C LEU A 68 10.30 10.79 -10.60
N THR A 69 10.62 10.95 -9.31
CA THR A 69 11.78 11.75 -8.89
C THR A 69 13.08 11.11 -9.37
N GLY A 70 13.23 9.79 -9.30
CA GLY A 70 14.41 9.09 -9.86
C GLY A 70 14.73 9.50 -11.30
N VAL A 71 13.71 9.47 -12.18
CA VAL A 71 13.86 9.86 -13.60
C VAL A 71 14.22 11.35 -13.76
N LEU A 72 13.57 12.23 -12.99
CA LEU A 72 13.84 13.68 -13.06
C LEU A 72 15.22 14.03 -12.49
N CYS A 73 15.66 13.30 -11.48
CA CYS A 73 16.90 13.50 -10.77
C CYS A 73 18.11 13.03 -11.58
N GLU A 74 18.01 11.91 -12.29
CA GLU A 74 19.03 11.50 -13.26
C GLU A 74 19.24 12.57 -14.32
N ARG A 75 18.15 13.12 -14.87
CA ARG A 75 18.23 14.20 -15.87
C ARG A 75 18.88 15.46 -15.30
N LYS A 76 18.56 15.86 -14.06
CA LYS A 76 19.20 17.00 -13.39
C LYS A 76 20.68 16.72 -13.09
N HIS A 77 21.04 15.51 -12.69
CA HIS A 77 22.41 15.10 -12.43
C HIS A 77 23.28 15.15 -13.70
N LEU A 78 22.75 14.69 -14.83
CA LEU A 78 23.42 14.78 -16.12
C LEU A 78 23.64 16.24 -16.54
N LYS A 79 22.62 17.09 -16.41
CA LYS A 79 22.74 18.54 -16.70
C LYS A 79 23.80 19.22 -15.83
N TRP A 80 23.80 18.92 -14.53
CA TRP A 80 24.82 19.41 -13.58
C TRP A 80 26.24 18.97 -14.00
N LYS A 81 26.44 17.70 -14.35
CA LYS A 81 27.74 17.16 -14.78
C LYS A 81 28.29 17.87 -16.01
N ILE A 82 27.42 18.20 -16.97
CA ILE A 82 27.80 18.93 -18.19
C ILE A 82 28.21 20.36 -17.82
N TYR A 83 27.38 21.04 -17.01
CA TYR A 83 27.66 22.39 -16.56
C TYR A 83 28.95 22.49 -15.75
N SER A 84 29.22 21.55 -14.83
CA SER A 84 30.43 21.58 -14.01
C SER A 84 31.72 21.34 -14.82
N ARG A 85 31.62 20.56 -15.92
CA ARG A 85 32.73 20.36 -16.86
C ARG A 85 32.97 21.59 -17.71
N ALA A 86 31.90 22.27 -18.15
CA ALA A 86 32.00 23.49 -18.94
C ALA A 86 32.49 24.71 -18.12
N ALA A 87 32.08 24.81 -16.85
CA ALA A 87 32.33 25.99 -16.01
C ALA A 87 33.64 25.97 -15.20
N GLY A 88 34.54 25.01 -15.43
CA GLY A 88 35.85 24.99 -14.78
C GLY A 88 35.78 24.96 -13.24
N SER A 89 35.31 23.85 -12.67
CA SER A 89 35.49 23.45 -11.25
C SER A 89 35.49 24.57 -10.19
N LYS A 90 34.40 25.34 -10.06
CA LYS A 90 34.05 26.00 -8.79
C LYS A 90 32.58 26.39 -8.63
N LEU A 91 31.65 25.46 -8.89
CA LEU A 91 30.31 25.56 -8.29
C LEU A 91 30.19 24.55 -7.15
N ARG A 92 30.09 25.08 -5.92
CA ARG A 92 29.73 24.29 -4.74
C ARG A 92 28.42 23.56 -5.02
N ARG A 93 28.34 22.28 -4.62
CA ARG A 93 27.10 21.50 -4.57
C ARG A 93 26.14 22.16 -3.58
N SER A 94 25.43 23.21 -3.97
CA SER A 94 24.26 23.65 -3.22
C SER A 94 23.12 22.71 -3.57
N VAL A 95 23.01 21.66 -2.75
CA VAL A 95 21.76 21.07 -2.25
C VAL A 95 20.64 20.98 -3.28
N PHE A 96 20.64 19.90 -4.05
CA PHE A 96 19.39 19.34 -4.56
C PHE A 96 19.39 17.87 -4.14
N ALA A 97 19.02 17.65 -2.88
CA ALA A 97 18.67 16.32 -2.42
C ALA A 97 17.43 15.91 -3.22
N CYS A 98 17.59 14.85 -4.01
CA CYS A 98 16.48 14.14 -4.59
C CYS A 98 15.96 13.21 -3.51
N ASP A 99 15.17 13.81 -2.61
CA ASP A 99 14.73 13.27 -1.32
C ASP A 99 15.87 12.93 -0.34
#